data_AF-A0A938UE96-F1
#
_entry.id   AF-A0A938UE96-F1
#
_cell.length_a   1.000
_cell.length_b   1.000
_cell.length_c   1.000
_cell.angle_alpha   90.00
_cell.angle_beta   90.00
_cell.angle_gamma   90.00
#
_symmetry.space_group_name_H-M   'P 1'
#
loop_
_entity.id
_entity.type
_entity.pdbx_description
1 polymer ?
#
loop_
_entity_poly.entity_id
_entity_poly.type
_entity_poly.pdbx_seq_one_letter_code
_entity_poly.pdbx_strand_id
1 'polypeptide(L)' 'MVEKQHIEKVLRQTRGKIAGPRGAASLLGMKRGTLQYRIKKLGIGLYAFR' A
#
# COMPACT_ATOMS: atom_id res chain seq x y z
N MET A 1 -4.28 -8.68 12.90
CA MET A 1 -3.05 -8.00 12.42
C MET A 1 -2.72 -8.27 10.94
N VAL A 2 -3.60 -8.92 10.18
CA VAL A 2 -3.32 -9.38 8.80
C VAL A 2 -3.24 -8.25 7.78
N GLU A 3 -4.04 -7.19 7.97
CA GLU A 3 -4.21 -6.14 6.96
C GLU A 3 -2.95 -5.29 6.76
N LYS A 4 -2.30 -4.87 7.86
CA LYS A 4 -1.05 -4.10 7.80
C LYS A 4 0.05 -4.88 7.09
N GLN A 5 0.27 -6.13 7.48
CA GLN A 5 1.27 -7.01 6.84
C GLN A 5 0.97 -7.24 5.36
N HIS A 6 -0.31 -7.39 5.00
CA HIS A 6 -0.72 -7.56 3.62
C HIS A 6 -0.40 -6.31 2.78
N ILE A 7 -0.72 -5.10 3.30
CA ILE A 7 -0.39 -3.83 2.64
C ILE A 7 1.13 -3.65 2.53
N GLU A 8 1.89 -3.92 3.60
CA GLU A 8 3.35 -3.81 3.59
C GLU A 8 4.02 -4.77 2.60
N LYS A 9 3.53 -6.01 2.49
CA LYS A 9 4.03 -6.99 1.53
C LYS A 9 3.86 -6.48 0.10
N VAL A 10 2.69 -5.95 -0.23
CA VAL A 10 2.43 -5.40 -1.56
C VAL A 10 3.24 -4.12 -1.79
N LEU A 11 3.35 -3.22 -0.81
CA LEU A 11 4.19 -2.03 -0.93
C LEU A 11 5.67 -2.36 -1.15
N ARG A 12 6.20 -3.43 -0.54
CA ARG A 12 7.55 -3.94 -0.84
C ARG A 12 7.65 -4.42 -2.28
N GLN A 13 6.67 -5.16 -2.78
CA GLN A 13 6.65 -5.62 -4.17
C GLN A 13 6.56 -4.46 -5.18
N THR A 14 5.83 -3.40 -4.84
CA THR A 14 5.68 -2.23 -5.71
C THR A 14 6.72 -1.14 -5.50
N ARG A 15 7.72 -1.35 -4.62
CA ARG A 15 8.74 -0.36 -4.25
C ARG A 15 8.13 0.97 -3.77
N GLY A 16 7.14 0.88 -2.89
CA GLY A 16 6.42 2.04 -2.33
C GLY A 16 5.45 2.71 -3.32
N LYS A 17 5.24 2.14 -4.51
CA LYS A 17 4.32 2.70 -5.50
C LYS A 17 2.87 2.40 -5.12
N ILE A 18 2.11 3.45 -4.83
CA ILE A 18 0.70 3.34 -4.39
C ILE A 18 -0.26 3.29 -5.60
N ALA A 19 0.04 4.06 -6.64
CA ALA A 19 -0.85 4.34 -7.76
C ALA A 19 -0.30 3.82 -9.09
N GLY A 20 -1.21 3.68 -10.06
CA GLY A 20 -0.93 3.19 -11.41
C GLY A 20 -1.18 1.68 -11.57
N PRO A 21 -1.08 1.16 -12.81
CA PRO A 21 -1.43 -0.23 -13.13
C PRO A 21 -0.57 -1.27 -12.40
N ARG A 22 0.63 -0.89 -11.92
CA ARG A 22 1.50 -1.71 -11.07
C ARG A 22 1.62 -1.20 -9.63
N GLY A 23 0.71 -0.33 -9.21
CA GLY A 23 0.68 0.24 -7.86
C GLY A 23 0.01 -0.69 -6.86
N ALA A 24 0.32 -0.52 -5.58
CA ALA A 24 -0.20 -1.35 -4.51
C ALA A 24 -1.72 -1.31 -4.43
N ALA A 25 -2.35 -0.18 -4.74
CA ALA A 25 -3.82 -0.09 -4.78
C ALA A 25 -4.41 -1.02 -5.85
N SER A 26 -3.79 -1.07 -7.03
CA SER A 26 -4.25 -1.92 -8.14
C SER A 26 -4.04 -3.41 -7.83
N LEU A 27 -2.90 -3.77 -7.24
CA LEU A 27 -2.61 -5.16 -6.83
C LEU A 27 -3.52 -5.64 -5.69
N LEU A 28 -3.90 -4.73 -4.79
CA LEU A 28 -4.83 -5.01 -3.70
C LEU A 28 -6.30 -4.95 -4.15
N GLY A 29 -6.59 -4.59 -5.40
CA GLY A 29 -7.96 -4.38 -5.89
C GLY A 29 -8.71 -3.25 -5.18
N MET A 30 -7.99 -2.29 -4.59
CA MET A 30 -8.55 -1.19 -3.81
C MET A 30 -8.43 0.14 -4.56
N LYS A 31 -9.36 1.06 -4.29
CA LYS A 31 -9.20 2.46 -4.73
C LYS A 31 -7.99 3.08 -4.05
N ARG A 32 -7.26 3.93 -4.80
CA ARG A 32 -6.08 4.67 -4.30
C ARG A 32 -6.36 5.39 -2.98
N GLY A 33 -7.49 6.09 -2.88
CA GLY A 33 -7.89 6.83 -1.68
C GLY A 33 -8.12 5.93 -0.46
N THR A 34 -8.72 4.76 -0.67
CA THR A 34 -8.93 3.76 0.40
C THR A 34 -7.59 3.23 0.91
N LEU A 35 -6.66 2.90 0.00
CA LEU A 35 -5.34 2.45 0.41
C LEU A 35 -4.57 3.55 1.16
N GLN A 36 -4.61 4.80 0.69
CA GLN A 36 -3.99 5.94 1.37
C GLN A 36 -4.56 6.16 2.78
N TYR A 37 -5.89 6.07 2.93
CA TYR A 37 -6.53 6.16 4.25
C TYR A 37 -6.06 5.02 5.17
N ARG A 38 -6.05 3.77 4.70
CA ARG A 38 -5.57 2.60 5.47
C ARG A 38 -4.11 2.74 5.87
N ILE A 39 -3.23 3.18 4.95
CA ILE A 39 -1.81 3.45 5.22
C ILE A 39 -1.67 4.48 6.35
N LYS A 40 -2.39 5.61 6.27
CA LYS A 40 -2.36 6.65 7.31
C LYS A 40 -2.89 6.12 8.64
N LYS A 41 -4.00 5.37 8.62
CA LYS A 41 -4.62 4.78 9.82
C LYS A 41 -3.74 3.72 10.48
N LEU A 42 -2.99 2.95 9.70
CA LEU A 42 -2.11 1.87 10.17
C LEU A 42 -0.68 2.32 10.44
N GLY A 43 -0.37 3.61 10.21
CA GLY A 43 0.96 4.20 10.39
C GLY A 43 2.02 3.59 9.48
N ILE A 44 1.67 3.24 8.23
CA ILE A 44 2.59 2.63 7.28
C ILE A 44 3.41 3.73 6.57
N GLY A 45 4.73 3.70 6.75
CA GLY A 45 5.64 4.66 6.12
C GLY A 45 5.95 4.31 4.66
N LEU A 46 5.32 5.01 3.72
CA LEU A 46 5.51 4.78 2.28
C LEU A 46 6.95 4.98 1.80
N TYR A 47 7.67 5.92 2.42
CA TYR A 47 9.06 6.22 2.10
C TYR A 47 10.03 5.11 2.51
N ALA A 48 9.62 4.20 3.42
CA ALA A 48 10.46 3.08 3.84
C ALA A 48 10.56 1.97 2.78
N PHE A 49 9.76 2.05 1.72
CA PHE A 49 9.68 1.04 0.66
C PHE A 49 10.19 1.53 -0.70
N ARG A 50 10.64 2.79 -0.80
CA ARG A 50 11.19 3.39 -2.02
C ARG A 50 12.63 2.95 -2.26
#